data_AF-A0A1F8NPA6-F1
#
_entry.id   AF-A0A1F8NPA6-F1
#
_cell.length_a   1.000
_cell.length_b   1.000
_cell.length_c   1.000
_cell.angle_alpha   90.00
_cell.angle_beta   90.00
_cell.angle_gamma   90.00
#
_symmetry.space_group_name_H-M   'P 1'
#
loop_
_entity.id
_entity.type
_entity.pdbx_description
1 polymer ?
#
loop_
_entity_poly.entity_id
_entity_poly.type
_entity_poly.pdbx_seq_one_letter_code
_entity_poly.pdbx_strand_id
1 'polypeptide(L)'
;MPVTIVLPAGGTRTAEVPKDVPVKELIPELTTSLELPTVGPDGRPVGYRLDSKALGRELQEEETLAEAGVPEGDRLIVTADVTAG
;
A
#
# COMPACT_ATOMS: atom_id res chain seq x y z
N MET A 1 -5.53 11.49 5.40
CA MET A 1 -4.40 11.71 6.31
C MET A 1 -3.11 11.62 5.52
N PRO A 2 -2.14 12.51 5.74
CA PRO A 2 -0.85 12.46 5.06
C PRO A 2 -0.04 11.24 5.53
N VAL A 3 0.55 10.53 4.58
CA VAL A 3 1.47 9.41 4.80
C VAL A 3 2.63 9.49 3.81
N THR A 4 3.74 8.83 4.14
CA THR A 4 4.85 8.61 3.21
C THR A 4 4.76 7.20 2.63
N ILE A 5 4.52 7.09 1.34
CA ILE A 5 4.51 5.82 0.61
C ILE A 5 5.94 5.48 0.16
N VAL A 6 6.38 4.25 0.41
CA VAL A 6 7.62 3.69 -0.13
C VAL A 6 7.27 2.84 -1.33
N LEU A 7 7.85 3.16 -2.48
CA LEU A 7 7.53 2.46 -3.71
C LEU A 7 8.36 1.16 -3.83
N PRO A 8 7.83 0.11 -4.47
CA PRO A 8 8.55 -1.17 -4.63
C PRO A 8 9.85 -1.02 -5.43
N ALA A 9 9.86 -0.11 -6.42
CA ALA A 9 11.04 0.19 -7.24
C ALA A 9 12.09 1.06 -6.51
N GLY A 10 11.82 1.47 -5.26
CA GLY A 10 12.62 2.41 -4.50
C GLY A 10 12.08 3.84 -4.52
N GLY A 11 12.59 4.67 -3.62
CA GLY A 11 12.12 6.04 -3.41
C GLY A 11 10.88 6.14 -2.51
N THR A 12 10.44 7.37 -2.27
CA THR A 12 9.28 7.68 -1.44
C THR A 12 8.45 8.80 -2.04
N ARG A 13 7.13 8.76 -1.82
CA ARG A 13 6.18 9.82 -2.19
C ARG A 13 5.26 10.13 -1.03
N THR A 14 4.89 11.40 -0.86
CA THR A 14 3.84 11.77 0.09
C THR A 14 2.48 11.68 -0.58
N ALA A 15 1.51 11.10 0.10
CA ALA A 15 0.14 10.98 -0.38
C ALA A 15 -0.84 11.26 0.75
N GLU A 16 -2.02 11.78 0.41
CA GLU A 16 -3.15 11.84 1.32
C GLU A 16 -4.03 10.61 1.09
N VAL A 17 -4.23 9.82 2.15
CA VAL A 17 -5.02 8.59 2.08
C VAL A 17 -6.23 8.66 3.04
N PRO A 18 -7.40 8.14 2.65
CA PRO A 18 -8.51 7.98 3.59
C PRO A 18 -8.13 6.98 4.69
N LYS A 19 -8.59 7.22 5.91
CA LYS A 19 -8.26 6.37 7.07
C LYS A 19 -9.36 5.37 7.42
N ASP A 20 -10.50 5.53 6.80
CA ASP A 20 -11.79 4.87 7.04
C ASP A 20 -12.20 3.95 5.87
N VAL A 21 -11.35 3.83 4.85
CA VAL A 21 -11.53 2.91 3.73
C VAL A 21 -10.73 1.63 3.99
N PRO A 22 -11.29 0.44 3.75
CA PRO A 22 -10.57 -0.82 3.90
C PRO A 22 -9.34 -0.90 2.98
N VAL A 23 -8.28 -1.54 3.45
CA VAL A 23 -7.00 -1.65 2.71
C VAL A 23 -7.19 -2.24 1.32
N LYS A 24 -8.06 -3.25 1.14
CA LYS A 24 -8.36 -3.86 -0.17
C LYS A 24 -8.93 -2.87 -1.20
N GLU A 25 -9.62 -1.83 -0.76
CA GLU A 25 -10.16 -0.77 -1.61
C GLU A 25 -9.16 0.38 -1.78
N LEU A 26 -8.30 0.60 -0.77
CA LEU A 26 -7.24 1.60 -0.82
C LEU A 26 -6.13 1.24 -1.82
N ILE A 27 -5.77 -0.04 -1.92
CA ILE A 27 -4.67 -0.51 -2.77
C ILE A 27 -4.88 -0.17 -4.26
N PRO A 28 -6.03 -0.49 -4.91
CA PRO A 28 -6.29 -0.12 -6.30
C PRO A 28 -6.17 1.39 -6.58
N GLU A 29 -6.57 2.20 -5.60
CA GLU A 29 -6.54 3.65 -5.73
C GLU A 29 -5.13 4.21 -5.58
N LEU A 30 -4.34 3.62 -4.68
CA LEU A 30 -2.91 3.91 -4.56
C LEU A 30 -2.13 3.46 -5.80
N THR A 31 -2.41 2.28 -6.34
CA THR A 31 -1.70 1.79 -7.54
C THR A 31 -1.99 2.68 -8.74
N THR A 32 -3.24 3.13 -8.90
CA THR A 32 -3.63 4.07 -9.94
C THR A 32 -2.98 5.44 -9.74
N SER A 33 -3.10 6.02 -8.54
CA SER A 33 -2.57 7.36 -8.25
C SER A 33 -1.04 7.44 -8.29
N LEU A 34 -0.34 6.35 -7.98
CA LEU A 34 1.12 6.29 -7.96
C LEU A 34 1.71 5.71 -9.25
N GLU A 35 0.87 5.37 -10.23
CA GLU A 35 1.25 4.78 -11.52
C GLU A 35 2.07 3.49 -11.34
N LEU A 36 1.67 2.65 -10.39
CA LEU A 36 2.34 1.38 -10.12
C LEU A 36 2.03 0.34 -11.22
N PRO A 37 2.99 -0.53 -11.58
CA PRO A 37 2.77 -1.58 -12.56
C PRO A 37 1.61 -2.51 -12.17
N THR A 38 0.59 -2.62 -13.00
CA THR A 38 -0.52 -3.57 -12.75
C THR A 38 -0.27 -4.94 -13.36
N VAL A 39 0.74 -5.05 -14.24
CA VAL A 39 1.13 -6.28 -14.93
C VAL A 39 2.63 -6.51 -14.71
N GLY A 40 2.97 -7.73 -14.31
CA GLY A 40 4.34 -8.16 -14.02
C GLY A 40 5.13 -8.44 -15.29
N PRO A 41 6.46 -8.64 -15.17
CA PRO A 41 7.31 -8.97 -16.31
C PRO A 41 6.95 -10.32 -16.96
N ASP A 42 6.21 -11.17 -16.24
CA ASP A 42 5.68 -12.47 -16.68
C ASP A 42 4.29 -12.36 -17.35
N GLY A 43 3.74 -11.15 -17.45
CA GLY A 43 2.42 -10.89 -18.03
C GLY A 43 1.24 -11.16 -17.10
N ARG A 44 1.48 -11.46 -15.81
CA ARG A 44 0.41 -11.70 -14.82
C ARG A 44 0.02 -10.43 -14.07
N PRO A 45 -1.22 -10.32 -13.55
CA PRO A 45 -1.59 -9.23 -12.66
C PRO A 45 -0.69 -9.19 -11.42
N VAL A 46 -0.26 -7.99 -11.03
CA VAL A 46 0.54 -7.77 -9.82
C VAL A 46 -0.40 -7.42 -8.67
N GLY A 47 -0.37 -8.23 -7.61
CA GLY A 47 -0.96 -7.87 -6.33
C GLY A 47 -0.06 -6.90 -5.58
N TYR A 48 -0.63 -6.12 -4.68
CA TYR A 48 0.15 -5.25 -3.80
C TYR A 48 -0.35 -5.41 -2.37
N ARG A 49 0.57 -5.28 -1.42
CA ARG A 49 0.28 -5.20 0.02
C ARG A 49 0.90 -3.97 0.63
N LEU A 50 0.40 -3.60 1.81
CA LEU A 50 0.85 -2.44 2.56
C LEU A 50 1.39 -2.87 3.93
N ASP A 51 2.64 -2.53 4.20
CA ASP A 51 3.25 -2.69 5.52
C ASP A 51 3.37 -1.33 6.20
N SER A 52 2.87 -1.21 7.43
CA SER A 52 3.07 -0.01 8.24
C SER A 52 4.41 -0.08 8.96
N LYS A 53 5.26 0.94 8.76
CA LYS A 53 6.55 1.00 9.44
C LYS A 53 6.39 1.25 10.94
N ALA A 54 5.44 2.09 11.34
CA ALA A 54 5.16 2.36 12.75
C ALA A 54 4.60 1.14 13.48
N LEU A 55 3.70 0.37 12.84
CA LEU A 55 3.11 -0.82 13.45
C LEU A 55 4.05 -2.05 13.36
N GLY A 56 4.98 -2.05 12.41
CA GLY A 56 5.92 -3.15 12.20
C GLY A 56 5.27 -4.42 11.64
N ARG A 57 4.11 -4.29 10.97
CA ARG A 57 3.35 -5.40 10.40
C ARG A 57 2.64 -5.00 9.10
N GLU A 58 2.24 -6.02 8.36
CA GLU A 58 1.32 -5.91 7.24
C GLU A 58 -0.08 -5.50 7.71
N LEU A 59 -0.71 -4.61 6.95
CA LEU A 59 -2.11 -4.21 7.11
C LEU A 59 -3.02 -5.23 6.43
N GLN A 60 -4.04 -5.69 7.14
CA GLN A 60 -5.01 -6.66 6.65
C GLN A 60 -5.97 -6.03 5.64
N GLU A 61 -6.38 -6.81 4.64
CA GLU A 61 -7.25 -6.35 3.55
C GLU A 61 -8.60 -5.78 4.02
N GLU A 62 -9.14 -6.31 5.13
CA GLU A 62 -10.43 -5.92 5.68
C GLU A 62 -10.37 -4.79 6.71
N GLU A 63 -9.17 -4.46 7.23
CA GLU A 63 -9.04 -3.36 8.19
C GLU A 63 -8.84 -2.02 7.49
N THR A 64 -9.25 -0.94 8.16
CA THR A 64 -8.95 0.44 7.77
C THR A 64 -7.67 0.93 8.47
N LEU A 65 -7.04 2.00 7.97
CA LEU A 65 -5.87 2.59 8.64
C LEU A 65 -6.19 3.06 10.07
N ALA A 66 -7.42 3.54 10.30
CA ALA A 66 -7.89 3.96 11.60
C ALA A 66 -8.05 2.79 12.57
N GLU A 67 -8.65 1.68 12.13
CA GLU A 67 -8.79 0.46 12.95
C GLU A 67 -7.43 -0.17 13.28
N ALA A 68 -6.52 -0.17 12.31
CA ALA A 68 -5.14 -0.63 12.47
C ALA A 68 -4.34 0.23 13.46
N GLY A 69 -4.78 1.47 13.71
CA GLY A 69 -4.06 2.45 14.52
C GLY A 69 -2.84 3.06 13.82
N VAL A 70 -2.87 3.17 12.49
CA VAL A 70 -1.78 3.81 11.72
C VAL A 70 -1.70 5.30 12.06
N PRO A 71 -0.53 5.80 12.51
CA PRO A 71 -0.38 7.20 12.87
C PRO A 71 -0.26 8.11 11.63
N GLU A 72 -0.60 9.38 11.80
CA GLU A 72 -0.36 10.39 10.77
C GLU A 72 1.13 10.55 10.48
N GLY A 73 1.48 10.67 9.20
CA GLY A 73 2.88 10.74 8.76
C GLY A 73 3.61 9.40 8.76
N ASP A 74 2.92 8.28 9.02
CA ASP A 74 3.54 6.96 8.93
C ASP A 74 4.13 6.69 7.54
N ARG A 75 5.10 5.78 7.52
CA ARG A 75 5.71 5.26 6.32
C ARG A 75 5.04 3.94 5.95
N LEU A 76 4.21 3.96 4.92
CA LEU A 76 3.58 2.77 4.36
C LEU A 76 4.45 2.21 3.25
N ILE A 77 4.89 0.97 3.39
CA ILE A 77 5.74 0.30 2.42
C ILE A 77 4.83 -0.49 1.49
N VAL A 78 4.91 -0.21 0.19
CA VAL A 78 4.19 -0.97 -0.82
C VAL A 78 5.09 -2.10 -1.29
N THR A 79 4.60 -3.32 -1.18
CA THR A 79 5.30 -4.51 -1.67
C THR A 79 4.46 -5.18 -2.75
N ALA A 80 5.08 -5.50 -3.89
CA ALA A 80 4.44 -6.31 -4.92
C ALA A 80 4.29 -7.75 -4.42
N ASP A 81 3.06 -8.24 -4.40
CA ASP A 81 2.75 -9.65 -4.20
C ASP A 81 2.91 -10.37 -5.53
N VAL A 82 4.12 -10.86 -5.77
CA VAL A 82 4.37 -11.77 -6.87
C VAL A 82 4.06 -13.16 -6.34
N THR A 83 2.85 -13.64 -6.61
CA THR A 83 2.50 -15.04 -6.36
C THR A 83 3.36 -15.89 -7.29
N ALA A 84 4.51 -16.35 -6.79
CA ALA A 84 5.29 -17.40 -7.43
C ALA A 84 4.41 -18.65 -7.41
N GLY A 85 3.72 -18.89 -8.52
CA GLY A 85 2.94 -20.11 -8.73
C GLY A 85 3.82 -21.35 -8.74
#